data_AF-A0A2V8PU68-F1
#
_entry.id   AF-A0A2V8PU68-F1
#
_cell.length_a   1.000
_cell.length_b   1.000
_cell.length_c   1.000
_cell.angle_alpha   90.00
_cell.angle_beta   90.00
_cell.angle_gamma   90.00
#
_symmetry.space_group_name_H-M   'P 1'
#
loop_
_entity.id
_entity.type
_entity.pdbx_description
1 polymer ?
#
loop_
_entity_poly.entity_id
_entity_poly.type
_entity_poly.pdbx_seq_one_letter_code
_entity_poly.pdbx_strand_id
1 'polypeptide(L)'
;MTTIEVTRTYLEMRDHSDLQPAHSDDPRMQIEQLQDCAPSFYRQLYVEVGKNYHWIDRLPWTDEEIAAHLAQLEISLWLMTYDRVSAGYFELRRCEDGSTEIAYFGLLPEFIGRGFGKHLLTSATE
;
A
#
# COMPACT_ATOMS: atom_id res chain seq x y z
N MET A 1 -11.42 -19.94 -22.43
CA MET A 1 -10.88 -18.73 -21.76
C MET A 1 -10.34 -17.82 -22.84
N THR A 2 -10.73 -16.55 -22.82
CA THR A 2 -10.22 -15.55 -23.78
C THR A 2 -8.93 -14.98 -23.22
N THR A 3 -7.83 -15.06 -23.96
CA THR A 3 -6.57 -14.42 -23.59
C THR A 3 -6.68 -12.93 -23.87
N ILE A 4 -6.31 -12.09 -22.89
CA ILE A 4 -6.29 -10.63 -23.02
C ILE A 4 -4.83 -10.18 -22.94
N GLU A 5 -4.42 -9.34 -23.88
CA GLU A 5 -3.11 -8.68 -23.84
C GLU A 5 -3.17 -7.47 -22.90
N VAL A 6 -2.21 -7.35 -21.98
CA VAL A 6 -2.15 -6.27 -20.98
C VAL A 6 -0.76 -5.65 -21.01
N THR A 7 -0.69 -4.32 -21.06
CA THR A 7 0.56 -3.56 -20.88
C THR A 7 0.67 -3.07 -19.45
N ARG A 8 1.77 -3.40 -18.76
CA ARG A 8 2.10 -2.85 -17.44
C ARG A 8 3.27 -1.88 -17.58
N THR A 9 3.07 -0.65 -17.13
CA THR A 9 4.11 0.38 -17.04
C THR A 9 4.61 0.48 -15.62
N TYR A 10 5.89 0.77 -15.46
CA TYR A 10 6.52 0.97 -14.16
C TYR A 10 7.05 2.40 -14.06
N LEU A 11 6.89 2.99 -12.88
CA LEU A 11 7.60 4.19 -12.46
C LEU A 11 8.64 3.75 -11.44
N GLU A 12 9.87 4.22 -11.62
CA GLU A 12 10.98 3.91 -10.72
C GLU A 12 11.66 5.19 -10.24
N MET A 13 12.14 5.15 -9.00
CA MET A 13 13.01 6.17 -8.42
C MET A 13 14.36 5.49 -8.14
N ARG A 14 15.42 5.95 -8.79
CA ARG A 14 16.75 5.32 -8.74
C ARG A 14 17.68 5.96 -7.72
N ASP A 15 17.43 7.23 -7.41
CA ASP A 15 18.16 7.99 -6.41
C ASP A 15 17.14 8.61 -5.44
N HIS A 16 17.37 8.45 -4.14
CA HIS A 16 16.50 9.02 -3.11
C HIS A 16 16.40 10.55 -3.22
N SER A 17 17.41 11.23 -3.79
CA SER A 17 17.39 12.68 -4.01
C SER A 17 16.38 13.15 -5.07
N ASP A 18 15.82 12.24 -5.87
CA ASP A 18 14.73 12.53 -6.80
C ASP A 18 13.37 12.73 -6.08
N LEU A 19 13.28 12.31 -4.81
CA LEU A 19 12.08 12.49 -4.01
C LEU A 19 11.83 13.98 -3.74
N GLN A 20 10.62 14.43 -4.06
CA GLN A 20 10.11 15.73 -3.60
C GLN A 20 9.15 15.48 -2.42
N PRO A 21 9.65 15.52 -1.17
CA PRO A 21 8.85 15.15 -0.02
C PRO A 21 7.70 16.14 0.21
N ALA A 22 6.57 15.61 0.68
CA ALA A 22 5.36 16.36 0.95
C ALA A 22 4.77 15.93 2.29
N HIS A 23 5.50 16.20 3.38
CA HIS A 23 5.07 15.87 4.73
C HIS A 23 3.84 16.67 5.15
N SER A 24 3.02 16.05 6.00
CA SER A 24 1.95 16.71 6.72
C SER A 24 2.32 16.77 8.20
N ASP A 25 2.28 17.96 8.79
CA ASP A 25 2.46 18.16 10.23
C ASP A 25 1.12 18.02 11.01
N ASP A 26 0.05 17.58 10.35
CA ASP A 26 -1.25 17.38 10.99
C ASP A 26 -1.16 16.22 12.00
N PRO A 27 -1.26 16.49 13.32
CA PRO A 27 -1.05 15.47 14.34
C PRO A 27 -2.12 14.36 14.32
N ARG A 28 -3.23 14.59 13.61
CA ARG A 28 -4.29 13.59 13.42
C ARG A 28 -3.89 12.50 12.45
N MET A 29 -2.91 12.77 11.58
CA MET A 29 -2.32 11.77 10.69
C MET A 29 -1.26 10.96 11.43
N GLN A 30 -1.37 9.64 11.34
CA GLN A 30 -0.35 8.73 11.85
C GLN A 30 -0.12 7.65 10.80
N ILE A 31 1.15 7.27 10.60
CA ILE A 31 1.54 6.16 9.73
C ILE A 31 2.34 5.18 10.59
N GLU A 32 1.90 3.93 10.61
CA GLU A 32 2.54 2.88 11.41
C GLU A 32 2.62 1.56 10.65
N GLN A 33 3.68 0.79 10.93
CA GLN A 33 3.82 -0.56 10.40
C GLN A 33 2.91 -1.51 11.19
N LEU A 34 2.14 -2.33 10.48
CA LEU A 34 1.32 -3.39 11.07
C LEU A 34 2.13 -4.68 11.19
N GLN A 35 2.59 -5.04 12.40
CA GLN A 35 3.44 -6.23 12.60
C GLN A 35 2.67 -7.55 12.76
N ASP A 36 1.36 -7.51 13.02
CA ASP A 36 0.50 -8.70 13.18
C ASP A 36 -0.87 -8.47 12.52
N CYS A 37 -0.88 -8.06 11.25
CA CYS A 37 -2.11 -7.76 10.55
C CYS A 37 -2.97 -9.03 10.35
N ALA A 38 -4.19 -9.03 10.87
CA ALA A 38 -5.14 -10.11 10.65
C ALA A 38 -5.50 -10.22 9.15
N PRO A 39 -5.59 -11.44 8.58
CA PRO A 39 -5.95 -11.63 7.18
C PRO A 39 -7.24 -10.94 6.74
N SER A 40 -8.24 -10.91 7.63
CA SER A 40 -9.51 -10.21 7.39
C SER A 40 -9.33 -8.70 7.23
N PHE A 41 -8.44 -8.09 8.02
CA PHE A 41 -8.15 -6.66 7.96
C PHE A 41 -7.35 -6.30 6.71
N TYR A 42 -6.32 -7.10 6.37
CA TYR A 42 -5.61 -6.95 5.09
C TYR A 42 -6.56 -6.99 3.89
N ARG A 43 -7.46 -7.98 3.86
CA ARG A 43 -8.45 -8.13 2.79
C ARG A 43 -9.39 -6.93 2.73
N GLN A 44 -9.83 -6.41 3.88
CA GLN A 44 -10.65 -5.21 3.93
C GLN A 44 -9.92 -4.01 3.31
N LEU A 45 -8.64 -3.77 3.68
CA LEU A 45 -7.83 -2.69 3.10
C LEU A 45 -7.70 -2.85 1.59
N TYR A 46 -7.33 -4.05 1.14
CA TYR A 46 -7.18 -4.37 -0.29
C TYR A 46 -8.45 -4.10 -1.09
N VAL A 47 -9.60 -4.56 -0.59
CA VAL A 47 -10.89 -4.37 -1.26
C VAL A 47 -11.28 -2.89 -1.25
N GLU A 48 -11.26 -2.23 -0.11
CA GLU A 48 -11.82 -0.89 0.02
C GLU A 48 -11.01 0.18 -0.74
N VAL A 49 -9.68 0.03 -0.76
CA VAL A 49 -8.81 0.90 -1.58
C VAL A 49 -8.86 0.48 -3.05
N GLY A 50 -8.79 -0.82 -3.35
CA GLY A 50 -8.61 -1.34 -4.70
C GLY A 50 -9.88 -1.48 -5.54
N LYS A 51 -11.08 -1.48 -4.94
CA LYS A 51 -12.35 -1.78 -5.65
C LYS A 51 -12.62 -0.87 -6.85
N ASN A 52 -12.23 0.40 -6.77
CA ASN A 52 -12.42 1.36 -7.87
C ASN A 52 -11.35 1.23 -8.97
N TYR A 53 -10.30 0.44 -8.72
CA TYR A 53 -9.15 0.24 -9.61
C TYR A 53 -9.04 -1.22 -10.10
N HIS A 54 -10.10 -2.02 -9.92
CA HIS A 54 -10.17 -3.42 -10.35
C HIS A 54 -9.02 -4.30 -9.81
N TRP A 55 -8.62 -4.07 -8.56
CA TRP A 55 -7.70 -4.98 -7.88
C TRP A 55 -8.38 -6.32 -7.63
N ILE A 56 -7.90 -7.36 -8.30
CA ILE A 56 -8.48 -8.70 -8.24
C ILE A 56 -7.49 -9.79 -7.81
N ASP A 57 -6.18 -9.52 -7.88
CA ASP A 57 -5.12 -10.53 -7.73
C ASP A 57 -5.15 -11.24 -6.37
N ARG A 58 -5.51 -10.51 -5.30
CA ARG A 58 -5.52 -11.04 -3.92
C ARG A 58 -6.92 -11.42 -3.44
N LEU A 59 -7.97 -11.14 -4.20
CA LEU A 59 -9.35 -11.48 -3.79
C LEU A 59 -9.58 -12.99 -3.59
N PRO A 60 -9.00 -13.90 -4.40
CA PRO A 60 -9.18 -15.33 -4.22
C PRO A 60 -8.43 -15.91 -3.02
N TRP A 61 -7.54 -15.14 -2.39
CA TRP A 61 -6.64 -15.67 -1.37
C TRP A 61 -7.38 -16.10 -0.10
N THR A 62 -7.03 -17.29 0.40
CA THR A 62 -7.49 -17.76 1.71
C THR A 62 -6.81 -16.98 2.84
N ASP A 63 -7.34 -17.11 4.06
CA ASP A 63 -6.72 -16.48 5.22
C ASP A 63 -5.31 -17.02 5.47
N GLU A 64 -5.06 -18.30 5.20
CA GLU A 64 -3.74 -18.93 5.29
C GLU A 64 -2.77 -18.36 4.25
N GLU A 65 -3.21 -18.14 3.01
CA GLU A 65 -2.37 -17.54 1.97
C GLU A 65 -1.99 -16.10 2.30
N ILE A 66 -2.94 -15.30 2.80
CA ILE A 66 -2.68 -13.95 3.28
C ILE A 66 -1.72 -13.97 4.47
N ALA A 67 -1.96 -14.84 5.46
CA ALA A 67 -1.09 -14.95 6.63
C ALA A 67 0.34 -15.35 6.24
N ALA A 68 0.49 -16.31 5.33
CA ALA A 68 1.79 -16.73 4.81
C ALA A 68 2.49 -15.62 4.01
N HIS A 69 1.73 -14.80 3.27
CA HIS A 69 2.26 -13.62 2.57
C HIS A 69 2.77 -12.55 3.54
N LEU A 70 1.95 -12.20 4.54
CA LEU A 70 2.29 -11.18 5.53
C LEU A 70 3.41 -11.62 6.49
N ALA A 71 3.67 -12.92 6.62
CA ALA A 71 4.77 -13.46 7.41
C ALA A 71 6.15 -13.39 6.71
N GLN A 72 6.20 -13.02 5.43
CA GLN A 72 7.47 -12.85 4.70
C GLN A 72 8.23 -11.63 5.22
N LEU A 73 9.54 -11.79 5.49
CA LEU A 73 10.39 -10.71 6.00
C LEU A 73 10.61 -9.58 4.98
N GLU A 74 10.35 -9.87 3.71
CA GLU A 74 10.43 -8.94 2.60
C GLU A 74 9.18 -8.08 2.47
N ILE A 75 8.07 -8.48 3.12
CA ILE A 75 6.80 -7.77 3.07
C ILE A 75 6.65 -6.90 4.30
N SER A 76 6.28 -5.63 4.09
CA SER A 76 5.83 -4.76 5.17
C SER A 76 4.53 -4.06 4.79
N LEU A 77 3.58 -4.06 5.72
CA LEU A 77 2.28 -3.43 5.57
C LEU A 77 2.21 -2.21 6.49
N TRP A 78 1.84 -1.06 5.92
CA TRP A 78 1.80 0.20 6.63
C TRP A 78 0.42 0.82 6.53
N LEU A 79 -0.15 1.20 7.66
CA LEU A 79 -1.46 1.82 7.75
C LEU A 79 -1.29 3.31 8.03
N MET A 80 -2.00 4.12 7.25
CA MET A 80 -2.25 5.51 7.63
C MET A 80 -3.60 5.61 8.30
N THR A 81 -3.66 6.33 9.42
CA THR A 81 -4.90 6.73 10.08
C THR A 81 -5.04 8.25 10.10
N TYR A 82 -6.29 8.71 10.15
CA TYR A 82 -6.66 10.10 10.36
C TYR A 82 -7.76 10.16 11.41
N ASP A 83 -7.55 10.89 12.52
CA ASP A 83 -8.47 10.91 13.66
C ASP A 83 -8.84 9.48 14.15
N ARG A 84 -7.83 8.59 14.19
CA ARG A 84 -7.94 7.17 14.60
C ARG A 84 -8.76 6.26 13.67
N VAL A 85 -9.17 6.76 12.50
CA VAL A 85 -9.84 5.97 11.47
C VAL A 85 -8.84 5.63 10.38
N SER A 86 -8.88 4.42 9.84
CA SER A 86 -8.08 4.05 8.67
C SER A 86 -8.32 5.04 7.54
N ALA A 87 -7.24 5.52 6.91
CA ALA A 87 -7.30 6.51 5.84
C ALA A 87 -6.70 6.01 4.53
N GLY A 88 -5.75 5.07 4.62
CA GLY A 88 -5.10 4.46 3.48
C GLY A 88 -4.02 3.50 3.96
N TYR A 89 -3.37 2.83 3.03
CA TYR A 89 -2.29 1.92 3.34
C TYR A 89 -1.31 1.80 2.18
N PHE A 90 -0.14 1.27 2.47
CA PHE A 90 0.76 0.77 1.44
C PHE A 90 1.41 -0.55 1.88
N GLU A 91 1.72 -1.37 0.90
CA GLU A 91 2.44 -2.63 1.04
C GLU A 91 3.77 -2.49 0.29
N LEU A 92 4.87 -2.67 1.00
CA LEU A 92 6.20 -2.70 0.41
C LEU A 92 6.71 -4.12 0.31
N ARG A 93 7.39 -4.43 -0.78
CA ARG A 93 8.14 -5.66 -0.99
C ARG A 93 9.60 -5.33 -1.25
N ARG A 94 10.50 -5.84 -0.42
CA ARG A 94 11.94 -5.84 -0.71
C ARG A 94 12.27 -6.90 -1.76
N CYS A 95 12.93 -6.50 -2.83
CA CYS A 95 13.35 -7.36 -3.92
C CYS A 95 14.77 -7.90 -3.69
N GLU A 96 15.11 -9.01 -4.35
CA GLU A 96 16.42 -9.65 -4.25
C GLU A 96 17.56 -8.78 -4.82
N ASP A 97 17.25 -7.89 -5.77
CA ASP A 97 18.19 -6.95 -6.36
C ASP A 97 18.47 -5.72 -5.49
N GLY A 98 17.89 -5.68 -4.28
CA GLY A 98 18.01 -4.58 -3.33
C GLY A 98 17.02 -3.44 -3.56
N SER A 99 16.19 -3.50 -4.61
CA SER A 99 15.11 -2.52 -4.80
C SER A 99 13.94 -2.78 -3.83
N THR A 100 13.06 -1.80 -3.69
CA THR A 100 11.79 -1.94 -2.96
C THR A 100 10.64 -1.60 -3.89
N GLU A 101 9.71 -2.54 -4.08
CA GLU A 101 8.48 -2.34 -4.83
C GLU A 101 7.37 -1.86 -3.88
N ILE A 102 6.67 -0.79 -4.27
CA ILE A 102 5.36 -0.46 -3.69
C ILE A 102 4.33 -1.39 -4.37
N ALA A 103 4.03 -2.52 -3.73
CA ALA A 103 3.16 -3.55 -4.30
C ALA A 103 1.70 -3.10 -4.37
N TYR A 104 1.22 -2.45 -3.32
CA TYR A 104 -0.11 -1.83 -3.25
C TYR A 104 -0.03 -0.51 -2.52
N PHE A 105 -0.76 0.49 -2.99
CA PHE A 105 -0.77 1.83 -2.42
C PHE A 105 -2.11 2.50 -2.70
N GLY A 106 -2.68 3.12 -1.67
CA GLY A 106 -3.81 4.01 -1.90
C GLY A 106 -4.51 4.47 -0.64
N LEU A 107 -5.51 5.31 -0.87
CA LEU A 107 -6.36 5.89 0.16
C LEU A 107 -7.76 5.28 0.07
N LEU A 108 -8.45 5.26 1.20
CA LEU A 108 -9.89 5.05 1.18
C LEU A 108 -10.57 6.24 0.49
N PRO A 109 -11.68 6.03 -0.25
CA PRO A 109 -12.27 7.05 -1.12
C PRO A 109 -12.55 8.40 -0.45
N GLU A 110 -12.98 8.40 0.81
CA GLU A 110 -13.32 9.58 1.60
C GLU A 110 -12.11 10.46 1.99
N PHE A 111 -10.88 9.95 1.82
CA PHE A 111 -9.64 10.70 2.08
C PHE A 111 -8.98 11.24 0.80
N ILE A 112 -9.53 10.93 -0.37
CA ILE A 112 -9.03 11.41 -1.67
C ILE A 112 -9.35 12.90 -1.86
N GLY A 113 -8.47 13.63 -2.54
CA GLY A 113 -8.63 15.06 -2.83
C GLY A 113 -8.19 16.01 -1.70
N ARG A 114 -7.65 15.46 -0.60
CA ARG A 114 -7.24 16.23 0.60
C ARG A 114 -5.73 16.45 0.72
N GLY A 115 -4.94 16.02 -0.27
CA GLY A 115 -3.47 16.07 -0.24
C GLY A 115 -2.80 14.91 0.48
N PHE A 116 -3.55 14.00 1.09
CA PHE A 116 -3.05 12.91 1.95
C PHE A 116 -2.15 11.93 1.18
N GLY A 117 -2.44 11.72 -0.11
CA GLY A 117 -1.68 10.77 -0.93
C GLY A 117 -0.23 11.19 -1.14
N LYS A 118 0.08 12.49 -1.12
CA LYS A 118 1.46 12.96 -1.26
C LYS A 118 2.27 12.63 -0.01
N HIS A 119 1.69 12.87 1.17
CA HIS A 119 2.29 12.50 2.44
C HIS A 119 2.47 10.99 2.56
N LEU A 120 1.44 10.21 2.20
CA LEU A 120 1.51 8.75 2.21
C LEU A 120 2.61 8.23 1.27
N LEU A 121 2.73 8.80 0.06
CA LEU A 121 3.76 8.42 -0.89
C LEU A 121 5.16 8.77 -0.36
N THR A 122 5.34 9.97 0.19
CA THR A 122 6.61 10.37 0.83
C THR A 122 7.03 9.34 1.87
N SER A 123 6.14 8.97 2.80
CA SER A 123 6.45 7.98 3.83
C SER A 123 6.70 6.56 3.30
N ALA A 124 6.15 6.21 2.13
CA ALA A 124 6.41 4.91 1.50
C ALA A 124 7.77 4.83 0.78
N THR A 125 8.44 5.97 0.58
CA THR A 125 9.66 6.11 -0.22
C THR A 125 10.89 6.57 0.57
N GLU A 126 10.76 6.73 1.89
CA GLU A 126 11.82 7.15 2.82
C GLU A 126 12.49 5.99 3.57
#